data_AF-A0A7S2DS43-F1
#
_entry.id   AF-A0A7S2DS43-F1
#
_cell.length_a   1.000
_cell.length_b   1.000
_cell.length_c   1.000
_cell.angle_alpha   90.00
_cell.angle_beta   90.00
_cell.angle_gamma   90.00
#
_symmetry.space_group_name_H-M   'P 1'
#
loop_
_entity.id
_entity.type
_entity.pdbx_description
1 polymer ?
#
loop_
_entity_poly.entity_id
_entity_poly.type
_entity_poly.pdbx_seq_one_letter_code
_entity_poly.pdbx_strand_id
1 'polypeptide(L)'
;MVTPHLGVCSGASRALSNVKLPTKEDAASMPVAVCELSNETLIILAEQGCHEACTERLVRNIMHTDDVEWRDAKDKQREIAAENRKVLWLVTLPYKVGIGAAFFAGVGSIPMVFSCTLAKWFNAHFVTTEVPEKADLETMLEVGSWTWNWMEPPL
;
A
#
# COMPACT_ATOMS: atom_id res chain seq x y z
N MET A 1 31.66 27.53 -16.11
CA MET A 1 30.84 26.92 -17.18
C MET A 1 31.56 25.64 -17.57
N VAL A 2 31.11 24.50 -17.03
CA VAL A 2 31.81 23.20 -17.14
C VAL A 2 30.89 22.25 -17.88
N THR A 3 31.28 21.85 -19.09
CA THR A 3 30.61 20.80 -19.85
C THR A 3 31.08 19.44 -19.32
N PRO A 4 30.18 18.53 -18.92
CA PRO A 4 30.58 17.20 -18.49
C PRO A 4 31.00 16.36 -19.71
N HIS A 5 32.24 15.89 -19.69
CA HIS A 5 32.74 14.87 -20.63
C HIS A 5 32.07 13.53 -20.31
N LEU A 6 31.09 13.14 -21.12
CA LEU A 6 30.58 11.77 -21.12
C LEU A 6 31.68 10.86 -21.70
N GLY A 7 32.31 10.08 -20.83
CA GLY A 7 33.24 9.03 -21.21
C GLY A 7 32.52 7.94 -21.99
N VAL A 8 32.88 7.79 -23.26
CA VAL A 8 32.35 6.75 -24.16
C VAL A 8 33.02 5.41 -23.81
N CYS A 9 32.27 4.48 -23.25
CA CYS A 9 32.71 3.10 -23.04
C CYS A 9 32.94 2.40 -24.40
N SER A 10 34.21 2.22 -24.78
CA SER A 10 34.67 1.68 -26.09
C SER A 10 34.44 0.16 -26.31
N GLY A 11 33.61 -0.49 -25.49
CA GLY A 11 33.48 -1.97 -25.46
C GLY A 11 32.31 -2.59 -26.24
N ALA A 12 31.30 -1.81 -26.66
CA ALA A 12 30.03 -2.35 -27.18
C ALA A 12 29.93 -2.42 -28.72
N SER A 13 31.00 -2.08 -29.46
CA SER A 13 30.91 -1.76 -30.90
C SER A 13 30.70 -2.95 -31.85
N ARG A 14 30.93 -4.21 -31.45
CA ARG A 14 30.89 -5.37 -32.37
C ARG A 14 29.55 -6.11 -32.47
N ALA A 15 28.59 -5.89 -31.56
CA ALA A 15 27.31 -6.62 -31.57
C ALA A 15 26.17 -5.92 -32.33
N LEU A 16 26.38 -4.67 -32.76
CA LEU A 16 25.33 -3.84 -33.39
C LEU A 16 25.36 -3.83 -34.93
N SER A 17 26.29 -4.54 -35.58
CA SER A 17 26.47 -4.43 -37.04
C SER A 17 25.26 -4.89 -37.87
N ASN A 18 24.30 -5.62 -37.29
CA ASN A 18 23.06 -6.06 -37.93
C ASN A 18 21.79 -5.47 -37.29
N VAL A 19 21.89 -4.53 -36.35
CA VAL A 19 20.72 -3.94 -35.69
C VAL A 19 20.23 -2.74 -36.51
N LYS A 20 19.02 -2.85 -37.07
CA LYS A 20 18.34 -1.71 -37.69
C LYS A 20 17.92 -0.72 -36.60
N LEU A 21 18.55 0.44 -36.57
CA LEU A 21 18.17 1.52 -35.66
C LEU A 21 16.86 2.18 -36.14
N PRO A 22 15.95 2.56 -35.21
CA PRO A 22 14.72 3.25 -35.57
C PRO A 22 15.03 4.62 -36.18
N THR A 23 14.26 5.01 -37.20
CA THR A 23 14.37 6.35 -37.82
C THR A 23 13.58 7.39 -37.02
N LYS A 24 13.80 8.69 -37.29
CA LYS A 24 13.05 9.77 -36.63
C LYS A 24 11.57 9.73 -37.02
N GLU A 25 11.32 9.37 -38.27
CA GLU A 25 10.01 9.20 -38.86
C GLU A 25 9.27 8.04 -38.16
N ASP A 26 9.94 6.90 -37.93
CA ASP A 26 9.38 5.78 -37.17
C ASP A 26 8.99 6.23 -35.74
N ALA A 27 9.89 6.94 -35.04
CA ALA A 27 9.63 7.43 -33.70
C ALA A 27 8.48 8.46 -33.65
N ALA A 28 8.35 9.32 -34.66
CA ALA A 28 7.26 10.28 -34.77
C ALA A 28 5.90 9.63 -35.05
N SER A 29 5.90 8.44 -35.67
CA SER A 29 4.69 7.65 -35.93
C SER A 29 4.24 6.81 -34.73
N MET A 30 5.06 6.75 -33.67
CA MET A 30 4.72 5.96 -32.50
C MET A 30 3.53 6.58 -31.75
N PRO A 31 2.55 5.76 -31.35
CA PRO A 31 1.44 6.22 -30.54
C PRO A 31 1.97 6.75 -29.20
N VAL A 32 1.55 7.97 -28.84
CA VAL A 32 1.98 8.65 -27.62
C VAL A 32 0.97 8.40 -26.49
N ALA A 33 -0.31 8.35 -26.84
CA ALA A 33 -1.39 8.12 -25.89
C ALA A 33 -2.00 6.72 -26.05
N VAL A 34 -2.47 6.15 -24.94
CA VAL A 34 -3.10 4.81 -24.93
C VAL A 34 -4.35 4.75 -25.80
N CYS A 35 -5.07 5.86 -25.97
CA CYS A 35 -6.24 5.94 -26.84
C CYS A 35 -5.90 5.81 -28.35
N GLU A 36 -4.65 6.03 -28.75
CA GLU A 36 -4.18 5.90 -30.13
C GLU A 36 -3.82 4.44 -30.49
N LEU A 37 -3.74 3.55 -29.49
CA LEU A 37 -3.36 2.16 -29.69
C LEU A 37 -4.46 1.35 -30.40
N SER A 38 -4.04 0.34 -31.18
CA SER A 38 -4.96 -0.63 -31.78
C SER A 38 -5.64 -1.49 -30.70
N ASN A 39 -6.82 -2.05 -31.02
CA ASN A 39 -7.56 -2.92 -30.09
C ASN A 39 -6.73 -4.14 -29.66
N GLU A 40 -5.97 -4.73 -30.58
CA GLU A 40 -5.11 -5.89 -30.30
C GLU A 40 -4.03 -5.53 -29.28
N THR A 41 -3.32 -4.42 -29.48
CA THR A 41 -2.29 -3.95 -28.54
C THR A 41 -2.88 -3.62 -27.17
N LEU A 42 -4.08 -3.01 -27.11
CA LEU A 42 -4.77 -2.75 -25.84
C LEU A 42 -5.15 -4.03 -25.10
N ILE A 43 -5.55 -5.08 -25.81
CA ILE A 43 -5.85 -6.39 -25.19
C ILE A 43 -4.58 -6.97 -24.58
N ILE A 44 -3.48 -7.00 -25.34
CA ILE A 44 -2.18 -7.52 -24.88
C ILE A 44 -1.70 -6.75 -23.64
N LEU A 45 -1.74 -5.42 -23.67
CA LEU A 45 -1.33 -4.59 -22.53
C LEU A 45 -2.24 -4.76 -21.32
N ALA A 46 -3.54 -4.92 -21.54
CA ALA A 46 -4.50 -5.19 -20.47
C ALA A 46 -4.25 -6.56 -19.81
N GLU A 47 -3.92 -7.60 -20.61
CA GLU A 47 -3.51 -8.92 -20.10
C GLU A 47 -2.24 -8.85 -19.27
N GLN A 48 -1.32 -7.95 -19.60
CA GLN A 48 -0.12 -7.66 -18.82
C GLN A 48 -0.38 -6.83 -17.56
N GLY A 49 -1.64 -6.45 -17.30
CA GLY A 49 -2.01 -5.66 -16.12
C GLY A 49 -1.80 -4.15 -16.28
N CYS A 50 -1.60 -3.63 -17.50
CA CYS A 50 -1.55 -2.19 -17.73
C CYS A 50 -2.92 -1.55 -17.44
N HIS A 51 -3.01 -0.83 -16.32
CA HIS A 51 -4.26 -0.23 -15.87
C HIS A 51 -4.85 0.78 -16.85
N GLU A 52 -3.99 1.54 -17.54
CA GLU A 52 -4.42 2.52 -18.55
C GLU A 52 -5.06 1.84 -19.76
N ALA A 53 -4.50 0.71 -20.22
CA ALA A 53 -5.08 -0.08 -21.30
C ALA A 53 -6.43 -0.70 -20.91
N CYS A 54 -6.55 -1.24 -19.68
CA CYS A 54 -7.83 -1.71 -19.15
C CYS A 54 -8.87 -0.59 -19.10
N THR A 55 -8.44 0.61 -18.67
CA THR A 55 -9.30 1.79 -18.62
C THR A 55 -9.77 2.20 -20.00
N GLU A 56 -8.87 2.24 -20.99
CA GLU A 56 -9.23 2.60 -22.37
C GLU A 56 -10.16 1.57 -23.01
N ARG A 57 -9.96 0.27 -22.75
CA ARG A 57 -10.89 -0.78 -23.18
C ARG A 57 -12.29 -0.57 -22.60
N LEU A 58 -12.40 -0.18 -21.32
CA LEU A 58 -13.68 0.14 -20.70
C LEU A 58 -14.33 1.36 -21.37
N VAL A 59 -13.54 2.41 -21.67
CA VAL A 59 -14.03 3.60 -22.39
C VAL A 59 -14.57 3.21 -23.77
N ARG A 60 -13.84 2.41 -24.56
CA ARG A 60 -14.31 1.94 -25.87
C ARG A 60 -15.58 1.07 -25.77
N ASN A 61 -15.70 0.27 -24.72
CA ASN A 61 -16.92 -0.49 -24.46
C ASN A 61 -18.12 0.41 -24.12
N ILE A 62 -17.90 1.47 -23.33
CA ILE A 62 -18.91 2.50 -23.03
C ILE A 62 -19.35 3.20 -24.31
N MET A 63 -18.40 3.65 -25.15
CA MET A 63 -18.70 4.26 -26.45
C MET A 63 -19.60 3.35 -27.31
N HIS A 64 -19.27 2.06 -27.40
CA HIS A 64 -20.05 1.10 -28.18
C HIS A 64 -21.44 0.83 -27.60
N THR A 65 -21.55 0.72 -26.27
CA THR A 65 -22.80 0.35 -25.59
C THR A 65 -23.77 1.52 -25.48
N ASP A 66 -23.25 2.70 -25.19
CA ASP A 66 -24.05 3.91 -24.95
C ASP A 66 -24.18 4.82 -26.19
N ASP A 67 -23.49 4.48 -27.29
CA ASP A 67 -23.45 5.26 -28.53
C ASP A 67 -23.04 6.73 -28.30
N VAL A 68 -21.91 6.92 -27.61
CA VAL A 68 -21.39 8.25 -27.24
C VAL A 68 -19.96 8.47 -27.71
N GLU A 69 -19.59 9.74 -27.85
CA GLU A 69 -18.23 10.15 -28.19
C GLU A 69 -17.23 9.83 -27.05
N TRP A 70 -15.95 9.75 -27.42
CA TRP A 70 -14.89 9.34 -26.49
C TRP A 70 -14.82 10.20 -25.23
N ARG A 71 -15.06 11.52 -25.35
CA ARG A 71 -15.01 12.45 -24.21
C ARG A 71 -16.10 12.14 -23.19
N ASP A 72 -17.33 11.93 -23.65
CA ASP A 72 -18.47 11.60 -22.80
C ASP A 72 -18.30 10.22 -22.15
N ALA A 73 -17.79 9.25 -22.91
CA ALA A 73 -17.45 7.93 -22.38
C ALA A 73 -16.36 8.01 -21.28
N LYS A 74 -15.38 8.91 -21.43
CA LYS A 74 -14.33 9.12 -20.43
C LYS A 74 -14.89 9.72 -19.14
N ASP A 75 -15.83 10.65 -19.23
CA ASP A 75 -16.47 11.22 -18.05
C ASP A 75 -17.36 10.20 -17.35
N LYS A 76 -18.09 9.37 -18.08
CA LYS A 76 -18.84 8.23 -17.50
C LYS A 76 -17.92 7.20 -16.85
N GLN A 77 -16.76 6.90 -17.45
CA GLN A 77 -15.76 6.04 -16.83
C GLN A 77 -15.24 6.62 -15.50
N ARG A 78 -15.03 7.93 -15.42
CA ARG A 78 -14.63 8.61 -14.18
C ARG A 78 -15.70 8.53 -13.10
N GLU A 79 -16.97 8.66 -13.47
CA GLU A 79 -18.10 8.48 -12.55
C GLU A 79 -18.12 7.06 -11.97
N ILE A 80 -18.02 6.03 -12.83
CA ILE A 80 -17.93 4.63 -12.41
C ILE A 80 -16.75 4.42 -11.45
N ALA A 81 -15.59 4.99 -11.79
CA ALA A 81 -14.41 4.91 -10.93
C ALA A 81 -14.60 5.62 -9.58
N ALA A 82 -15.33 6.74 -9.53
CA ALA A 82 -15.63 7.47 -8.32
C ALA A 82 -16.59 6.68 -7.41
N GLU A 83 -17.64 6.09 -7.97
CA GLU A 83 -18.58 5.24 -7.22
C GLU A 83 -17.90 3.98 -6.66
N ASN A 84 -17.07 3.31 -7.47
CA ASN A 84 -16.31 2.14 -7.01
C ASN A 84 -15.36 2.47 -5.84
N ARG A 85 -14.81 3.69 -5.79
CA ARG A 85 -13.94 4.12 -4.68
C ARG A 85 -14.68 4.31 -3.37
N LYS A 86 -15.98 4.63 -3.39
CA LYS A 86 -16.77 4.81 -2.16
C LYS A 86 -16.86 3.51 -1.36
N VAL A 87 -16.96 2.37 -2.06
CA VAL A 87 -17.03 1.04 -1.42
C VAL A 87 -15.68 0.63 -0.82
N LEU A 88 -14.56 1.09 -1.38
CA LEU A 88 -13.23 0.78 -0.84
C LEU A 88 -13.06 1.22 0.61
N TRP A 89 -13.66 2.35 1.01
CA TRP A 89 -13.59 2.78 2.41
C TRP A 89 -14.22 1.73 3.34
N LEU A 90 -15.38 1.20 2.97
CA LEU A 90 -16.10 0.20 3.77
C LEU A 90 -15.30 -1.11 3.87
N VAL A 91 -14.72 -1.56 2.76
CA VAL A 91 -13.90 -2.79 2.71
C VAL A 91 -12.59 -2.62 3.51
N THR A 92 -12.05 -1.41 3.55
CA THR A 92 -10.80 -1.11 4.28
C THR A 92 -11.02 -0.79 5.76
N LEU A 93 -12.27 -0.62 6.20
CA LEU A 93 -12.59 -0.25 7.58
C LEU A 93 -12.10 -1.28 8.62
N PRO A 94 -12.29 -2.61 8.45
CA PRO A 94 -11.87 -3.57 9.46
C PRO A 94 -10.37 -3.55 9.75
N TYR A 95 -9.53 -3.42 8.71
CA TYR A 95 -8.08 -3.36 8.94
C TYR A 95 -7.69 -2.05 9.62
N LYS A 96 -8.32 -0.91 9.29
CA LYS A 96 -8.02 0.38 9.92
C LYS A 96 -8.38 0.36 11.39
N VAL A 97 -9.53 -0.23 11.73
CA VAL A 97 -9.95 -0.46 13.11
C VAL A 97 -8.96 -1.40 13.81
N GLY A 98 -8.53 -2.48 13.17
CA GLY A 98 -7.54 -3.41 13.70
C GLY A 98 -6.19 -2.74 14.00
N ILE A 99 -5.67 -1.94 13.07
CA ILE A 99 -4.43 -1.17 13.28
C ILE A 99 -4.59 -0.18 14.43
N GLY A 100 -5.69 0.56 14.46
CA GLY A 100 -5.98 1.50 15.54
C GLY A 100 -6.04 0.80 16.90
N ALA A 101 -6.81 -0.29 16.99
CA ALA A 101 -6.93 -1.09 18.20
C ALA A 101 -5.57 -1.66 18.65
N ALA A 102 -4.76 -2.19 17.73
CA ALA A 102 -3.43 -2.70 18.03
C ALA A 102 -2.49 -1.60 18.55
N PHE A 103 -2.52 -0.41 17.93
CA PHE A 103 -1.74 0.73 18.39
C PHE A 103 -2.13 1.17 19.80
N PHE A 104 -3.43 1.36 20.07
CA PHE A 104 -3.91 1.75 21.40
C PHE A 104 -3.67 0.65 22.45
N ALA A 105 -3.80 -0.61 22.09
CA ALA A 105 -3.47 -1.72 22.97
C ALA A 105 -1.97 -1.77 23.30
N GLY A 106 -1.10 -1.56 22.31
CA GLY A 106 0.35 -1.52 22.50
C GLY A 106 0.82 -0.33 23.33
N VAL A 107 0.24 0.85 23.13
CA VAL A 107 0.56 2.03 23.95
C VAL A 107 -0.07 1.91 25.34
N GLY A 108 -1.28 1.39 25.43
CA GLY A 108 -2.03 1.21 26.68
C GLY A 108 -1.47 0.08 27.57
N SER A 109 -0.79 -0.91 27.01
CA SER A 109 -0.15 -1.97 27.80
C SER A 109 1.02 -1.46 28.64
N ILE A 110 1.74 -0.42 28.18
CA ILE A 110 2.86 0.17 28.91
C ILE A 110 2.44 0.63 30.32
N PRO A 111 1.47 1.56 30.50
CA PRO A 111 1.06 1.97 31.84
C PRO A 111 0.39 0.84 32.63
N MET A 112 -0.25 -0.14 31.99
CA MET A 112 -0.83 -1.29 32.72
C MET A 112 0.23 -2.17 33.39
N VAL A 113 1.40 -2.33 32.77
CA VAL A 113 2.52 -3.16 33.28
C VAL A 113 3.39 -2.36 34.26
N PHE A 114 3.55 -1.06 34.03
CA PHE A 114 4.54 -0.25 34.74
C PHE A 114 3.98 0.71 35.81
N SER A 115 2.65 0.85 35.92
CA SER A 115 2.01 1.64 36.98
C SER A 115 1.49 0.76 38.11
N CYS A 116 2.02 0.94 39.32
CA CYS A 116 1.63 0.16 40.51
C CYS A 116 0.12 0.21 40.77
N THR A 117 -0.51 1.37 40.58
CA THR A 117 -1.96 1.55 40.79
C THR A 117 -2.79 0.74 39.80
N LEU A 118 -2.44 0.80 38.50
CA LEU A 118 -3.15 0.05 37.46
C LEU A 118 -2.89 -1.45 37.58
N ALA A 119 -1.65 -1.84 37.85
CA ALA A 119 -1.26 -3.23 38.06
C ALA A 119 -2.03 -3.85 39.24
N LYS A 120 -2.12 -3.16 40.38
CA LYS A 120 -2.92 -3.63 41.53
C LYS A 120 -4.40 -3.73 41.21
N TRP A 121 -4.96 -2.75 40.50
CA TRP A 121 -6.36 -2.79 40.07
C TRP A 121 -6.63 -3.98 39.15
N PHE A 122 -5.77 -4.21 38.16
CA PHE A 122 -5.90 -5.32 37.22
C PHE A 122 -5.73 -6.67 37.91
N ASN A 123 -4.74 -6.78 38.80
CA ASN A 123 -4.53 -7.96 39.61
C ASN A 123 -5.74 -8.29 40.48
N ALA A 124 -6.38 -7.29 41.09
CA ALA A 124 -7.56 -7.49 41.93
C ALA A 124 -8.78 -8.04 41.17
N HIS A 125 -8.91 -7.76 39.86
CA HIS A 125 -10.09 -8.14 39.07
C HIS A 125 -9.87 -9.35 38.16
N PHE A 126 -8.63 -9.59 37.70
CA PHE A 126 -8.37 -10.56 36.64
C PHE A 126 -7.31 -11.61 37.00
N VAL A 127 -6.17 -11.21 37.56
CA VAL A 127 -5.02 -12.11 37.75
C VAL A 127 -5.05 -12.82 39.10
N THR A 128 -5.45 -12.12 40.16
CA THR A 128 -5.61 -12.63 41.52
C THR A 128 -4.35 -13.24 42.16
N THR A 129 -3.16 -12.78 41.76
CA THR A 129 -1.87 -13.18 42.37
C THR A 129 -1.58 -12.43 43.66
N GLU A 130 -0.69 -12.98 44.50
CA GLU A 130 -0.21 -12.31 45.70
C GLU A 130 0.51 -11.00 45.33
N VAL A 131 0.19 -9.94 46.09
CA VAL A 131 0.79 -8.61 45.90
C VAL A 131 2.08 -8.56 46.73
N PRO A 132 3.25 -8.26 46.13
CA PRO A 132 4.50 -8.14 46.85
C PRO A 132 4.45 -7.08 47.96
N GLU A 133 5.41 -7.15 48.87
CA GLU A 133 5.58 -6.12 49.89
C GLU A 133 5.84 -4.76 49.26
N LYS A 134 5.46 -3.68 49.97
CA LYS A 134 5.54 -2.31 49.42
C LYS A 134 6.97 -1.91 49.02
N ALA A 135 7.98 -2.46 49.70
CA ALA A 135 9.39 -2.20 49.44
C ALA A 135 9.85 -2.75 48.06
N ASP A 136 9.15 -3.75 47.52
CA ASP A 136 9.46 -4.38 46.23
C ASP A 136 8.60 -3.82 45.08
N LEU A 137 7.96 -2.66 45.27
CA LEU A 137 7.08 -2.00 44.29
C LEU A 137 7.34 -0.48 44.22
N GLU A 138 8.54 -0.03 44.59
CA GLU A 138 8.90 1.39 44.65
C GLU A 138 9.27 1.94 43.28
N THR A 139 9.87 1.10 42.42
CA THR A 139 10.31 1.49 41.08
C THR A 139 9.42 0.95 39.98
N MET A 140 9.40 1.65 38.84
CA MET A 140 8.68 1.22 37.65
C MET A 140 9.11 -0.20 37.20
N LEU A 141 10.42 -0.50 37.29
CA LEU A 141 10.97 -1.78 36.86
C LEU A 141 10.59 -2.93 37.81
N GLU A 142 10.50 -2.67 39.11
CA GLU A 142 10.01 -3.65 40.10
C GLU A 142 8.54 -4.02 39.85
N VAL A 143 7.68 -3.02 39.61
CA VAL A 143 6.28 -3.26 39.21
C VAL A 143 6.21 -4.06 37.90
N GLY A 144 7.06 -3.71 36.93
CA GLY A 144 7.18 -4.45 35.67
C GLY A 144 7.60 -5.90 35.87
N SER A 145 8.57 -6.16 36.75
CA SER A 145 9.02 -7.52 37.08
C SER A 145 7.91 -8.34 37.72
N TRP A 146 7.13 -7.76 38.63
CA TRP A 146 5.99 -8.44 39.23
C TRP A 146 4.91 -8.77 38.21
N THR A 147 4.52 -7.80 37.37
CA THR A 147 3.47 -8.02 36.35
C THR A 147 3.92 -8.97 35.23
N TRP A 148 5.22 -9.10 34.98
CA TRP A 148 5.74 -10.07 34.00
C TRP A 148 5.48 -11.52 34.42
N ASN A 149 5.51 -11.81 35.72
CA ASN A 149 5.23 -13.15 36.25
C ASN A 149 3.80 -13.63 35.93
N TRP A 150 2.87 -12.73 35.57
CA TRP A 150 1.51 -13.09 35.16
C TRP A 150 1.45 -13.78 33.80
N MET A 151 2.49 -13.63 32.98
CA MET A 151 2.59 -14.25 31.66
C MET A 151 3.12 -15.68 31.71
N GLU A 152 3.61 -16.11 32.86
CA GLU A 152 4.07 -17.48 33.07
C GLU A 152 2.87 -18.40 33.35
N PRO A 153 2.75 -19.54 32.66
CA PRO A 153 1.70 -20.50 32.94
C PRO A 153 1.85 -21.05 34.37
N PRO A 154 0.73 -21.27 35.10
CA PRO A 154 0.80 -21.91 36.42
C PRO A 154 1.38 -23.33 36.25
N LEU A 155 2.45 -23.62 37.00
CA LEU A 155 3.08 -24.94 37.09
C LEU A 155 2.22 -25.92 37.89
#